data_AF-A0A9P5XPK5-F1
#
_entry.id   AF-A0A9P5XPK5-F1
#
_cell.length_a   1.000
_cell.length_b   1.000
_cell.length_c   1.000
_cell.angle_alpha   90.00
_cell.angle_beta   90.00
_cell.angle_gamma   90.00
#
_symmetry.space_group_name_H-M   'P 1'
#
loop_
_entity.id
_entity.type
_entity.pdbx_description
1 polymer ?
#
loop_
_entity_poly.entity_id
_entity_poly.type
_entity_poly.pdbx_seq_one_letter_code
_entity_poly.pdbx_strand_id
1 'polypeptide(L)'
;MLDFSSIPDDILLEIFAYLPAQDILRSRRVCRRILAVTNERFVWDRVLWRTDAPLPNDIRPLHTPVTDLEKALARAERMDKIWSGKHIPMPRVIQHTKAFDSNTECRGTMNPYVIFATTGAMHGGGERSRYTWYDLGNLQKPVFEYRAPKRLVHGQAHCFDIVDDNLAYVMCVSWVVRSKAIESGHPHQLLVNNLLSF
;
A
#
# COMPACT_ATOMS: atom_id res chain seq x y z
N MET A 1 32.26 -6.68 27.31
CA MET A 1 31.53 -5.57 26.67
C MET A 1 31.77 -5.73 25.17
N LEU A 2 30.73 -5.98 24.38
CA LEU A 2 30.89 -6.17 22.93
C LEU A 2 31.10 -4.80 22.30
N ASP A 3 32.22 -4.61 21.61
CA ASP A 3 32.49 -3.40 20.84
C ASP A 3 31.91 -3.56 19.42
N PHE A 4 31.10 -2.60 19.00
CA PHE A 4 30.53 -2.57 17.66
C PHE A 4 31.58 -2.31 16.59
N SER A 5 32.74 -1.76 16.96
CA SER A 5 33.87 -1.53 16.05
C SER A 5 34.52 -2.84 15.60
N SER A 6 34.49 -3.89 16.42
CA SER A 6 35.16 -5.17 16.11
C SER A 6 34.34 -6.14 15.24
N ILE A 7 33.05 -5.84 15.01
CA ILE A 7 32.18 -6.70 14.18
C ILE A 7 32.56 -6.52 12.71
N PRO A 8 32.84 -7.56 11.90
CA PRO A 8 33.11 -7.42 10.46
C PRO A 8 31.93 -6.84 9.67
N ASP A 9 32.20 -6.13 8.58
CA ASP A 9 31.15 -5.50 7.76
C ASP A 9 30.16 -6.52 7.16
N ASP A 10 30.63 -7.71 6.79
CA ASP A 10 29.77 -8.79 6.26
C ASP A 10 28.70 -9.22 7.27
N ILE A 11 29.05 -9.26 8.56
CA ILE A 11 28.11 -9.59 9.64
C ILE A 11 27.12 -8.44 9.83
N LEU A 12 27.58 -7.19 9.73
CA LEU A 12 26.69 -6.02 9.78
C LEU A 12 25.71 -6.02 8.60
N LEU A 13 26.16 -6.34 7.39
CA LEU A 13 25.30 -6.46 6.21
C LEU A 13 24.18 -7.46 6.43
N GLU A 14 24.51 -8.65 6.94
CA GLU A 14 23.51 -9.66 7.28
C GLU A 14 22.55 -9.16 8.37
N ILE A 15 23.05 -8.57 9.46
CA ILE A 15 22.19 -8.00 10.52
C ILE A 15 21.20 -6.97 9.94
N PHE A 16 21.69 -6.02 9.13
CA PHE A 16 20.84 -4.98 8.55
C PHE A 16 19.86 -5.54 7.51
N ALA A 17 20.24 -6.59 6.75
CA ALA A 17 19.33 -7.29 5.85
C ALA A 17 18.12 -7.94 6.57
N TYR A 18 18.23 -8.16 7.90
CA TYR A 18 17.13 -8.67 8.70
C TYR A 18 16.17 -7.61 9.23
N LEU A 19 16.55 -6.33 9.23
CA LEU A 19 15.76 -5.25 9.81
C LEU A 19 14.70 -4.67 8.85
N PRO A 20 13.62 -4.06 9.39
CA PRO A 20 12.69 -3.27 8.59
C PRO A 20 13.38 -2.07 7.94
N ALA A 21 12.96 -1.71 6.73
CA ALA A 21 13.47 -0.57 5.96
C ALA A 21 13.53 0.71 6.81
N GLN A 22 12.49 0.99 7.59
CA GLN A 22 12.46 2.19 8.44
C GLN A 22 13.53 2.19 9.54
N ASP A 23 13.85 1.04 10.11
CA ASP A 23 14.83 0.93 11.20
C ASP A 23 16.26 1.00 10.66
N ILE A 24 16.50 0.43 9.47
CA ILE A 24 17.75 0.63 8.72
C ILE A 24 17.99 2.12 8.48
N LEU A 25 17.00 2.85 7.96
CA LEU A 25 17.14 4.31 7.71
C LEU A 25 17.41 5.12 8.97
N ARG A 26 16.85 4.73 10.13
CA ARG A 26 17.13 5.37 11.41
C ARG A 26 18.56 5.10 11.89
N SER A 27 19.03 3.87 11.73
CA SER A 27 20.37 3.44 12.16
C SER A 27 21.50 4.21 11.48
N ARG A 28 21.28 4.73 10.26
CA ARG A 28 22.23 5.56 9.51
C ARG A 28 22.72 6.80 10.27
N ARG A 29 21.94 7.27 11.25
CA ARG A 29 22.28 8.45 12.07
C ARG A 29 23.26 8.13 13.19
N VAL A 30 23.58 6.86 13.44
CA VAL A 30 24.42 6.43 14.56
C VAL A 30 25.90 6.70 14.26
N CYS A 31 26.42 6.19 13.13
CA CYS A 31 27.80 6.42 12.73
C CYS A 31 28.01 6.25 11.21
N ARG A 32 29.14 6.78 10.70
CA ARG A 32 29.49 6.72 9.27
C ARG A 32 29.64 5.30 8.74
N ARG A 33 30.10 4.36 9.58
CA ARG A 33 30.25 2.95 9.21
C ARG A 33 28.90 2.30 8.92
N ILE A 34 27.91 2.49 9.80
CA ILE A 34 26.54 2.00 9.58
C ILE A 34 25.93 2.64 8.34
N LEU A 35 26.17 3.94 8.12
CA LEU A 35 25.73 4.62 6.90
C LEU A 35 26.31 3.95 5.65
N ALA A 36 27.61 3.63 5.62
CA ALA A 36 28.24 2.95 4.50
C ALA A 36 27.66 1.55 4.27
N VAL A 37 27.62 0.72 5.32
CA VAL A 37 27.10 -0.66 5.25
C VAL A 37 25.64 -0.69 4.77
N THR A 38 24.79 0.19 5.31
CA THR A 38 23.36 0.20 4.93
C THR A 38 23.10 0.82 3.57
N ASN A 39 24.08 1.45 2.90
CA ASN A 39 23.95 1.90 1.52
C ASN A 39 24.24 0.78 0.51
N GLU A 40 24.76 -0.36 0.96
CA GLU A 40 25.01 -1.50 0.09
C GLU A 40 23.71 -2.07 -0.46
N ARG A 41 23.70 -2.31 -1.78
CA ARG A 41 22.53 -2.80 -2.52
C ARG A 41 22.01 -4.14 -1.98
N PHE A 42 22.94 -5.00 -1.55
CA PHE A 42 22.64 -6.29 -0.95
C PHE A 42 21.60 -6.21 0.17
N VAL A 43 21.72 -5.20 1.05
CA VAL A 43 20.80 -5.01 2.18
C VAL A 43 19.37 -4.79 1.66
N TRP A 44 19.20 -3.91 0.69
CA TRP A 44 17.88 -3.54 0.17
C TRP A 44 17.26 -4.62 -0.72
N ASP A 45 18.08 -5.35 -1.47
CA ASP A 45 17.60 -6.53 -2.21
C ASP A 45 17.07 -7.58 -1.22
N ARG A 46 17.74 -7.82 -0.09
CA ARG A 46 17.25 -8.75 0.95
C ARG A 46 15.96 -8.27 1.60
N VAL A 47 15.84 -6.98 1.91
CA VAL A 47 14.60 -6.40 2.46
C VAL A 47 13.45 -6.52 1.45
N LEU A 48 13.74 -6.26 0.17
CA LEU A 48 12.78 -6.41 -0.92
C LEU A 48 12.24 -7.85 -1.04
N TRP A 49 13.11 -8.85 -0.96
CA TRP A 49 12.68 -10.26 -1.03
C TRP A 49 11.88 -10.74 0.17
N ARG A 50 12.02 -10.06 1.32
CA ARG A 50 11.36 -10.45 2.57
C ARG A 50 10.09 -9.66 2.86
N THR A 51 9.88 -8.53 2.19
CA THR A 51 8.72 -7.69 2.47
C THR A 51 7.46 -8.31 1.87
N ASP A 52 6.44 -8.43 2.71
CA ASP A 52 5.07 -8.73 2.25
C ASP A 52 4.30 -7.44 1.93
N ALA A 53 4.94 -6.28 2.14
CA ALA A 53 4.31 -5.00 1.85
C ALA A 53 4.12 -4.88 0.33
N PRO A 54 2.94 -4.44 -0.12
CA PRO A 54 2.72 -4.25 -1.54
C PRO A 54 3.66 -3.16 -2.06
N LEU A 55 4.24 -3.40 -3.24
CA LEU A 55 5.24 -2.54 -3.86
C LEU A 55 4.75 -1.98 -5.19
N PRO A 56 5.29 -0.84 -5.64
CA PRO A 56 5.05 -0.34 -6.98
C PRO A 56 5.46 -1.35 -8.07
N ASN A 57 4.66 -1.48 -9.13
CA ASN A 57 4.94 -2.41 -10.25
C ASN A 57 6.20 -2.03 -11.05
N ASP A 58 6.64 -0.78 -10.98
CA ASP A 58 7.83 -0.25 -11.66
C ASP A 58 9.14 -0.63 -10.95
N ILE A 59 9.09 -1.19 -9.74
CA ILE A 59 10.29 -1.62 -9.04
C ILE A 59 10.76 -2.94 -9.60
N ARG A 60 11.92 -2.89 -10.26
CA ARG A 60 12.65 -4.07 -10.70
C ARG A 60 13.92 -4.17 -9.88
N PRO A 61 14.09 -5.22 -9.05
CA PRO A 61 15.21 -5.37 -8.14
C PRO A 61 16.54 -5.01 -8.77
N LEU A 62 16.85 -5.48 -9.98
CA LEU A 62 18.15 -5.29 -10.64
C LEU A 62 18.36 -3.93 -11.32
N HIS A 63 17.30 -3.18 -11.62
CA HIS A 63 17.38 -1.96 -12.42
C HIS A 63 17.07 -0.69 -11.65
N THR A 64 16.35 -0.81 -10.54
CA THR A 64 16.00 0.34 -9.70
C THR A 64 17.24 0.84 -8.95
N PRO A 65 17.55 2.15 -9.00
CA PRO A 65 18.60 2.74 -8.16
C PRO A 65 18.34 2.45 -6.67
N VAL A 66 19.40 2.22 -5.90
CA VAL A 66 19.27 1.86 -4.47
C VAL A 66 18.46 2.91 -3.71
N THR A 67 18.67 4.19 -4.00
CA THR A 67 17.92 5.30 -3.38
C THR A 67 16.41 5.25 -3.61
N ASP A 68 15.98 4.74 -4.76
CA ASP A 68 14.56 4.65 -5.10
C ASP A 68 13.95 3.39 -4.51
N LEU A 69 14.70 2.29 -4.50
CA LEU A 69 14.35 1.06 -3.81
C LEU A 69 14.14 1.30 -2.30
N GLU A 70 15.07 2.03 -1.68
CA GLU A 70 14.99 2.49 -0.29
C GLU A 70 13.69 3.23 0.02
N LYS A 71 13.41 4.29 -0.76
CA LYS A 71 12.23 5.14 -0.57
C LYS A 71 10.95 4.33 -0.71
N ALA A 72 10.90 3.46 -1.70
CA ALA A 72 9.73 2.65 -1.96
C ALA A 72 9.47 1.62 -0.85
N LEU A 73 10.51 0.91 -0.40
CA LEU A 73 10.38 -0.05 0.71
C LEU A 73 9.97 0.66 2.01
N ALA A 74 10.59 1.79 2.33
CA ALA A 74 10.24 2.55 3.52
C ALA A 74 8.80 3.10 3.48
N ARG A 75 8.33 3.50 2.29
CA ARG A 75 6.95 3.93 2.05
C ARG A 75 5.98 2.75 2.15
N ALA A 76 6.28 1.63 1.50
CA ALA A 76 5.46 0.42 1.54
C ALA A 76 5.26 -0.08 2.98
N GLU A 77 6.34 -0.17 3.78
CA GLU A 77 6.24 -0.50 5.20
C GLU A 77 5.43 0.52 6.01
N ARG A 78 5.54 1.82 5.69
CA ARG A 78 4.75 2.85 6.36
C ARG A 78 3.26 2.63 6.09
N MET A 79 2.91 2.39 4.84
CA MET A 79 1.54 2.15 4.42
C MET A 79 1.00 0.87 5.06
N ASP A 80 1.78 -0.21 5.05
CA ASP A 80 1.41 -1.46 5.71
C ASP A 80 1.15 -1.27 7.22
N LYS A 81 1.98 -0.50 7.93
CA LYS A 81 1.73 -0.16 9.35
C LYS A 81 0.45 0.66 9.56
N ILE A 82 0.13 1.58 8.65
CA ILE A 82 -1.11 2.37 8.72
C ILE A 82 -2.33 1.48 8.46
N TRP A 83 -2.23 0.56 7.49
CA TRP A 83 -3.36 -0.26 7.04
C TRP A 83 -3.60 -1.50 7.88
N SER A 84 -2.54 -2.14 8.37
CA SER A 84 -2.63 -3.23 9.36
C SER A 84 -3.06 -2.73 10.75
N GLY A 85 -3.32 -1.42 10.88
CA GLY A 85 -3.48 -0.68 12.10
C GLY A 85 -4.28 -1.38 13.20
N LYS A 86 -3.55 -1.73 14.28
CA LYS A 86 -4.03 -1.58 15.67
C LYS A 86 -4.34 -0.12 16.03
N HIS A 87 -3.99 0.84 15.16
CA HIS A 87 -4.37 2.24 15.26
C HIS A 87 -4.62 2.78 13.85
N ILE A 88 -5.86 2.74 13.41
CA ILE A 88 -6.33 3.54 12.27
C ILE A 88 -6.54 4.94 12.85
N PRO A 89 -5.71 5.96 12.54
CA PRO A 89 -6.05 7.32 12.90
C PRO A 89 -7.42 7.62 12.28
N MET A 90 -8.38 8.05 13.11
CA MET A 90 -9.73 8.38 12.63
C MET A 90 -9.61 9.28 11.39
N PRO A 91 -10.35 8.97 10.31
CA PRO A 91 -10.28 9.77 9.09
C PRO A 91 -10.55 11.22 9.43
N ARG A 92 -9.70 12.13 8.93
CA ARG A 92 -10.07 13.54 8.86
C ARG A 92 -11.22 13.59 7.86
N VAL A 93 -12.44 13.62 8.37
CA VAL A 93 -13.63 13.92 7.56
C VAL A 93 -13.38 15.30 6.96
N ILE A 94 -12.98 15.35 5.69
CA ILE A 94 -13.06 16.59 4.92
C ILE A 94 -14.56 16.75 4.64
N GLN A 95 -15.26 17.26 5.66
CA GLN A 95 -16.59 17.82 5.48
C GLN A 95 -16.44 18.83 4.34
N HIS A 96 -17.39 18.86 3.41
CA HIS A 96 -17.40 19.72 2.21
C HIS A 96 -16.80 19.11 0.93
N THR A 97 -17.38 18.02 0.45
CA THR A 97 -17.67 17.95 -0.99
C THR A 97 -19.18 17.90 -1.17
N LYS A 98 -19.73 18.91 -1.85
CA LYS A 98 -21.16 18.95 -2.21
C LYS A 98 -21.45 17.67 -2.99
N ALA A 99 -22.51 16.95 -2.59
CA ALA A 99 -22.96 15.75 -3.29
C ALA A 99 -23.10 16.06 -4.78
N PHE A 100 -22.45 15.26 -5.62
CA PHE A 100 -22.55 15.41 -7.08
C PHE A 100 -23.98 15.08 -7.54
N ASP A 101 -24.62 14.13 -6.85
CA ASP A 101 -26.05 13.76 -6.94
C ASP A 101 -26.51 13.17 -5.60
N SER A 102 -27.82 13.14 -5.31
CA SER A 102 -28.39 12.63 -4.06
C SER A 102 -28.07 11.16 -3.74
N ASN A 103 -27.63 10.38 -4.73
CA ASN A 103 -27.24 8.97 -4.58
C ASN A 103 -25.72 8.73 -4.65
N THR A 104 -24.92 9.80 -4.82
CA THR A 104 -23.47 9.70 -5.01
C THR A 104 -22.77 10.43 -3.88
N GLU A 105 -22.29 9.67 -2.90
CA GLU A 105 -21.47 10.22 -1.82
C GLU A 105 -20.00 10.20 -2.24
N CYS A 106 -19.38 11.38 -2.22
CA CYS A 106 -17.93 11.47 -2.24
C CYS A 106 -17.41 10.87 -0.93
N ARG A 107 -16.61 9.80 -1.04
CA ARG A 107 -16.10 9.10 0.14
C ARG A 107 -14.71 9.59 0.54
N GLY A 108 -13.91 10.02 -0.44
CA GLY A 108 -12.57 10.51 -0.18
C GLY A 108 -11.89 11.12 -1.41
N THR A 109 -10.75 11.76 -1.17
CA THR A 109 -9.87 12.34 -2.20
C THR A 109 -8.46 11.79 -2.04
N MET A 110 -7.83 11.44 -3.15
CA MET A 110 -6.49 10.86 -3.25
C MET A 110 -5.79 11.44 -4.49
N ASN A 111 -5.23 12.64 -4.35
CA ASN A 111 -4.73 13.54 -5.41
C ASN A 111 -3.77 12.96 -6.51
N PRO A 112 -4.23 12.49 -7.67
CA PRO A 112 -5.04 13.41 -8.45
C PRO A 112 -6.47 12.92 -8.57
N TYR A 113 -6.90 12.00 -7.72
CA TYR A 113 -8.17 11.30 -7.84
C TYR A 113 -9.20 11.70 -6.79
N VAL A 114 -10.46 11.65 -7.19
CA VAL A 114 -11.63 11.68 -6.29
C VAL A 114 -12.32 10.32 -6.35
N ILE A 115 -12.72 9.81 -5.19
CA ILE A 115 -13.39 8.51 -5.07
C ILE A 115 -14.84 8.74 -4.70
N PHE A 116 -15.73 8.33 -5.59
CA PHE A 116 -17.17 8.29 -5.32
C PHE A 116 -17.60 6.87 -5.01
N ALA A 117 -18.43 6.72 -3.99
CA ALA A 117 -19.15 5.47 -3.76
C ALA A 117 -20.61 5.67 -4.15
N THR A 118 -21.07 4.88 -5.10
CA THR A 118 -22.49 4.79 -5.44
C THR A 118 -23.06 3.58 -4.70
N THR A 119 -23.96 3.84 -3.76
CA THR A 119 -24.81 2.81 -3.17
C THR A 119 -26.05 2.69 -4.05
N GLY A 120 -26.22 1.53 -4.68
CA GLY A 120 -27.42 1.24 -5.45
C GLY A 120 -28.67 1.35 -4.56
N ALA A 121 -29.74 1.94 -5.10
CA ALA A 121 -30.98 2.12 -4.35
C ALA A 121 -31.51 0.75 -3.90
N MET A 122 -31.85 0.60 -2.62
CA MET A 122 -32.35 -0.64 -2.03
C MET A 122 -33.78 -0.98 -2.54
N HIS A 123 -33.91 -1.35 -3.80
CA HIS A 123 -35.14 -1.93 -4.34
C HIS A 123 -34.95 -3.44 -4.48
N GLY A 124 -35.04 -4.14 -3.35
CA GLY A 124 -35.30 -5.58 -3.25
C GLY A 124 -34.22 -6.55 -3.74
N GLY A 125 -33.20 -6.11 -4.46
CA GLY A 125 -32.17 -6.97 -5.05
C GLY A 125 -30.77 -6.50 -4.71
N GLY A 126 -30.28 -6.84 -3.51
CA GLY A 126 -28.96 -6.51 -2.94
C GLY A 126 -27.91 -6.00 -3.92
N GLU A 127 -27.98 -4.70 -4.24
CA GLU A 127 -27.12 -4.09 -5.23
C GLU A 127 -25.74 -3.83 -4.62
N ARG A 128 -24.70 -4.06 -5.41
CA ARG A 128 -23.31 -4.02 -4.95
C ARG A 128 -22.85 -2.57 -4.84
N SER A 129 -22.18 -2.21 -3.74
CA SER A 129 -21.47 -0.92 -3.67
C SER A 129 -20.47 -0.81 -4.82
N ARG A 130 -20.55 0.30 -5.54
CA ARG A 130 -19.64 0.63 -6.64
C ARG A 130 -18.77 1.79 -6.20
N TYR A 131 -17.46 1.64 -6.37
CA TYR A 131 -16.49 2.69 -6.14
C TYR A 131 -15.94 3.12 -7.48
N THR A 132 -15.89 4.42 -7.73
CA THR A 132 -15.47 4.98 -9.01
C THR A 132 -14.45 6.09 -8.74
N TRP A 133 -13.32 5.99 -9.41
CA TRP A 133 -12.22 6.95 -9.31
C TRP A 133 -12.25 7.86 -10.52
N TYR A 134 -12.10 9.15 -10.28
CA TYR A 134 -12.06 10.19 -11.32
C TYR A 134 -10.82 11.03 -11.14
N ASP A 135 -10.28 11.55 -12.23
CA ASP A 135 -9.23 12.57 -12.20
C ASP A 135 -9.82 13.91 -11.70
N LEU A 136 -9.17 14.58 -10.77
CA LEU A 136 -9.53 15.90 -10.23
C LEU A 136 -9.63 16.95 -11.34
N GLY A 137 -8.84 16.82 -12.41
CA GLY A 137 -8.91 17.66 -13.60
C GLY A 137 -10.02 17.26 -14.58
N ASN A 138 -10.61 16.07 -14.46
CA ASN A 138 -11.64 15.56 -15.35
C ASN A 138 -12.60 14.56 -14.67
N LEU A 139 -13.64 15.08 -14.03
CA LEU A 139 -14.68 14.30 -13.36
C LEU A 139 -15.73 13.68 -14.31
N GLN A 140 -15.65 13.90 -15.63
CA GLN A 140 -16.65 13.39 -16.57
C GLN A 140 -16.43 11.93 -16.95
N LYS A 141 -15.17 11.48 -16.91
CA LYS A 141 -14.80 10.12 -17.32
C LYS A 141 -14.17 9.38 -16.14
N PRO A 142 -14.77 8.26 -15.71
CA PRO A 142 -14.14 7.45 -14.68
C PRO A 142 -12.82 6.89 -15.20
N VAL A 143 -11.77 7.02 -14.39
CA VAL A 143 -10.47 6.40 -14.63
C VAL A 143 -10.56 4.91 -14.31
N PHE A 144 -11.32 4.56 -13.26
CA PHE A 144 -11.48 3.19 -12.80
C PHE A 144 -12.80 2.98 -12.06
N GLU A 145 -13.32 1.76 -12.13
CA GLU A 145 -14.54 1.33 -11.43
C GLU A 145 -14.30 -0.02 -10.74
N TYR A 146 -14.65 -0.11 -9.45
CA TYR A 146 -14.63 -1.32 -8.66
C TYR A 146 -16.03 -1.65 -8.13
N ARG A 147 -16.44 -2.92 -8.25
CA ARG A 147 -17.71 -3.41 -7.73
C ARG A 147 -17.47 -4.38 -6.58
N ALA A 148 -17.92 -4.00 -5.38
CA ALA A 148 -17.76 -4.83 -4.20
C ALA A 148 -18.51 -6.18 -4.35
N PRO A 149 -17.93 -7.32 -3.98
CA PRO A 149 -18.62 -8.60 -3.99
C PRO A 149 -19.80 -8.61 -3.00
N LYS A 150 -20.84 -9.41 -3.29
CA LYS A 150 -22.11 -9.47 -2.53
C LYS A 150 -21.98 -9.81 -1.03
N ARG A 151 -20.81 -10.23 -0.56
CA ARG A 151 -20.58 -10.72 0.81
C ARG A 151 -19.92 -9.71 1.75
N LEU A 152 -19.47 -8.56 1.25
CA LEU A 152 -18.97 -7.50 2.13
C LEU A 152 -20.16 -6.80 2.77
N VAL A 153 -20.48 -7.22 3.99
CA VAL A 153 -21.53 -6.62 4.82
C VAL A 153 -21.18 -5.15 5.05
N HIS A 154 -22.19 -4.28 4.91
CA HIS A 154 -22.10 -2.81 4.91
C HIS A 154 -21.35 -2.15 6.11
N GLY A 155 -20.90 -2.93 7.10
CA GLY A 155 -20.12 -2.45 8.24
C GLY A 155 -18.59 -2.59 8.12
N GLN A 156 -18.05 -3.34 7.14
CA GLN A 156 -16.60 -3.57 7.00
C GLN A 156 -15.91 -2.70 5.93
N ALA A 157 -16.68 -1.97 5.11
CA ALA A 157 -16.14 -1.16 4.01
C ALA A 157 -15.68 0.25 4.43
N HIS A 158 -15.66 0.57 5.72
CA HIS A 158 -15.29 1.89 6.25
C HIS A 158 -13.78 2.22 6.17
N CYS A 159 -12.95 1.33 5.64
CA CYS A 159 -11.49 1.45 5.71
C CYS A 159 -10.87 1.66 4.32
N PHE A 160 -11.22 2.74 3.62
CA PHE A 160 -10.51 3.12 2.39
C PHE A 160 -10.36 4.64 2.30
N ASP A 161 -9.42 5.21 3.05
CA ASP A 161 -8.99 6.59 2.85
C ASP A 161 -7.48 6.69 3.05
N ILE A 162 -6.75 6.95 1.96
CA ILE A 162 -5.28 6.96 1.94
C ILE A 162 -4.76 8.14 1.12
N VAL A 163 -3.73 8.75 1.69
CA VAL A 163 -2.86 9.80 1.16
C VAL A 163 -1.77 9.14 0.29
N ASP A 164 -1.49 9.69 -0.90
CA ASP A 164 -0.44 9.38 -1.90
C ASP A 164 -0.87 8.52 -3.12
N ASP A 165 -0.49 9.00 -4.31
CA ASP A 165 -1.47 9.11 -5.40
C ASP A 165 -1.34 8.16 -6.59
N ASN A 166 -0.18 7.51 -6.79
CA ASN A 166 -0.02 6.57 -7.92
C ASN A 166 0.04 5.10 -7.50
N LEU A 167 0.11 4.80 -6.19
CA LEU A 167 0.30 3.44 -5.69
C LEU A 167 -0.91 2.84 -4.99
N ALA A 168 -1.73 3.68 -4.36
CA ALA A 168 -2.95 3.24 -3.72
C ALA A 168 -3.88 2.48 -4.69
N TYR A 169 -3.83 2.80 -5.98
CA TYR A 169 -4.53 2.08 -7.04
C TYR A 169 -4.15 0.60 -7.13
N VAL A 170 -2.87 0.29 -7.29
CA VAL A 170 -2.36 -1.10 -7.44
C VAL A 170 -2.48 -1.86 -6.12
N MET A 171 -2.28 -1.17 -5.01
CA MET A 171 -2.22 -1.82 -3.70
C MET A 171 -3.59 -2.05 -3.05
N CYS A 172 -4.61 -1.25 -3.39
CA CYS A 172 -5.99 -1.50 -2.98
C CYS A 172 -6.55 -2.77 -3.64
N VAL A 173 -6.25 -2.97 -4.93
CA VAL A 173 -6.58 -4.21 -5.65
C VAL A 173 -5.82 -5.40 -5.04
N SER A 174 -4.52 -5.24 -4.78
CA SER A 174 -3.69 -6.29 -4.16
C SER A 174 -4.16 -6.68 -2.75
N TRP A 175 -4.56 -5.73 -1.91
CA TRP A 175 -5.06 -5.99 -0.56
C TRP A 175 -6.45 -6.67 -0.58
N VAL A 176 -7.35 -6.27 -1.48
CA VAL A 176 -8.64 -6.96 -1.69
C VAL A 176 -8.43 -8.40 -2.15
N VAL A 177 -7.41 -8.66 -2.99
CA VAL A 177 -7.02 -10.02 -3.39
C VAL A 177 -6.41 -10.79 -2.20
N ARG A 178 -5.58 -10.15 -1.38
CA ARG A 178 -4.95 -10.72 -0.18
C ARG A 178 -5.97 -11.14 0.88
N SER A 179 -6.93 -10.27 1.22
CA SER A 179 -8.01 -10.60 2.17
C SER A 179 -8.84 -11.79 1.68
N LYS A 180 -9.11 -11.89 0.37
CA LYS A 180 -9.78 -13.06 -0.21
C LYS A 180 -8.93 -14.34 -0.19
N ALA A 181 -7.61 -14.24 -0.40
CA ALA A 181 -6.71 -15.39 -0.37
C ALA A 181 -6.59 -15.98 1.04
N ILE A 182 -6.52 -15.11 2.06
CA ILE A 182 -6.51 -15.48 3.48
C ILE A 182 -7.85 -16.12 3.89
N GLU A 183 -8.98 -15.57 3.46
CA GLU A 183 -10.32 -16.14 3.72
C GLU A 183 -10.55 -17.49 3.01
N SER A 184 -9.82 -17.77 1.92
CA SER A 184 -9.98 -19.01 1.13
C SER A 184 -8.94 -20.09 1.42
N GLY A 185 -7.94 -19.82 2.27
CA GLY A 185 -6.92 -20.81 2.65
C GLY A 185 -5.97 -21.21 1.51
N HIS A 186 -5.80 -20.37 0.48
CA HIS A 186 -4.93 -20.66 -0.66
C HIS A 186 -3.60 -19.88 -0.59
N PRO A 187 -2.45 -20.53 -0.92
CA PRO A 187 -1.14 -19.89 -0.84
C PRO A 187 -0.93 -18.82 -1.92
N HIS A 188 -0.22 -17.76 -1.50
CA HIS A 188 -0.07 -16.42 -2.08
C HIS A 188 0.34 -16.29 -3.56
N GLN A 189 0.92 -17.30 -4.22
CA GLN A 189 1.64 -17.10 -5.49
C GLN A 189 0.80 -17.22 -6.78
N LEU A 190 -0.39 -17.84 -6.74
CA LEU A 190 -1.15 -18.16 -7.97
C LEU A 190 -2.20 -17.11 -8.39
N LEU A 191 -2.60 -16.21 -7.49
CA LEU A 191 -3.68 -15.26 -7.76
C LEU A 191 -3.22 -13.93 -8.36
N VAL A 192 -1.99 -13.49 -8.08
CA VAL A 192 -1.48 -12.21 -8.58
C VAL A 192 -1.17 -12.27 -10.09
N ASN A 193 -0.68 -13.40 -10.59
CA ASN A 193 -0.32 -13.55 -12.01
C ASN A 193 -1.53 -13.71 -12.95
N ASN A 194 -2.70 -14.13 -12.44
CA ASN A 194 -3.88 -14.37 -13.28
C ASN A 194 -4.83 -13.16 -13.39
N LEU A 195 -4.63 -12.10 -12.60
CA LEU A 195 -5.47 -10.90 -12.62
C LEU A 195 -4.86 -9.71 -13.37
N LEU A 196 -3.62 -9.83 -13.86
CA LEU A 196 -2.86 -8.75 -14.52
C LEU A 196 -2.47 -9.06 -15.98
N SER A 197 -3.13 -10.04 -16.62
CA SER A 197 -3.00 -10.33 -18.05
C SER A 197 -4.07 -9.66 -18.93
N PHE A 198 -4.63 -8.53 -18.47
CA PHE A 198 -5.55 -7.66 -19.23
C PHE A 198 -5.05 -6.23 -19.26
#